data_AF-A0AAW5PF85-F1
#
_entry.id   AF-A0AAW5PF85-F1
#
_cell.length_a   1.000
_cell.length_b   1.000
_cell.length_c   1.000
_cell.angle_alpha   90.00
_cell.angle_beta   90.00
_cell.angle_gamma   90.00
#
_symmetry.space_group_name_H-M   'P 1'
#
loop_
_entity.id
_entity.type
_entity.pdbx_description
1 polymer ?
#
loop_
_entity_poly.entity_id
_entity_poly.type
_entity_poly.pdbx_seq_one_letter_code
_entity_poly.pdbx_strand_id
1 'polypeptide(L)'
;MRTALPITRGLLTALLVTAGLADAHAFETTQTREGVTLHYRDASDALAAPVRERIIETFFGAYLRERADFHPTAPTQVGIVIDPGYDGIAFVGEKAQAATITINPAWLAKHPGDIDLVTHEAMHIVQGYPEYANERVPGWLVEGIADYARDRYGKDNAGAGWALPTQVKPEQNVDTGYRVTGAFLAWSEAQHPGLVKALDGALREGRYTPALWETLSGVTLPALWAQYVRTR
;
A
#
# COMPACT_ATOMS: atom_id res chain seq x y z
N MET A 1 -68.21 23.63 56.34
CA MET A 1 -67.53 24.63 55.48
C MET A 1 -66.06 24.24 55.39
N ARG A 2 -65.54 24.14 54.15
CA ARG A 2 -64.14 24.21 53.67
C ARG A 2 -63.03 23.91 54.71
N THR A 3 -62.13 22.96 54.46
CA THR A 3 -60.94 23.26 53.64
C THR A 3 -60.29 21.99 53.07
N ALA A 4 -59.94 22.05 51.78
CA ALA A 4 -59.02 21.13 51.09
C ALA A 4 -57.60 21.72 51.08
N LEU A 5 -56.56 20.87 51.07
CA LEU A 5 -55.16 21.14 50.69
C LEU A 5 -54.33 19.82 50.81
N PRO A 6 -53.19 19.65 50.12
CA PRO A 6 -52.97 19.64 48.67
C PRO A 6 -52.29 18.33 48.19
N ILE A 7 -52.44 18.01 46.90
CA ILE A 7 -51.67 16.96 46.22
C ILE A 7 -50.25 17.48 45.98
N THR A 8 -49.26 16.90 46.65
CA THR A 8 -47.85 17.21 46.38
C THR A 8 -47.36 16.39 45.18
N ARG A 9 -47.21 17.05 44.03
CA ARG A 9 -46.44 16.52 42.90
C ARG A 9 -44.95 16.73 43.20
N GLY A 10 -44.26 15.65 43.56
CA GLY A 10 -42.81 15.62 43.73
C GLY A 10 -42.13 14.91 42.56
N LEU A 11 -41.46 15.72 41.73
CA LEU A 11 -40.56 15.44 40.60
C LEU A 11 -39.95 14.02 40.54
N LEU A 12 -40.18 13.30 39.43
CA LEU A 12 -39.26 12.27 38.94
C LEU A 12 -38.04 12.98 38.34
N THR A 13 -36.88 12.89 38.97
CA THR A 13 -35.62 13.33 38.37
C THR A 13 -35.20 12.27 37.35
N ALA A 14 -35.49 12.52 36.07
CA ALA A 14 -34.89 11.74 34.99
C ALA A 14 -33.40 12.09 34.92
N LEU A 15 -32.55 11.17 35.37
CA LEU A 15 -31.11 11.25 35.17
C LEU A 15 -30.82 11.00 33.69
N LEU A 16 -30.70 12.08 32.92
CA LEU A 16 -30.25 12.01 31.53
C LEU A 16 -28.76 11.69 31.54
N VAL A 17 -28.41 10.41 31.38
CA VAL A 17 -27.04 10.01 31.06
C VAL A 17 -26.81 10.44 29.61
N THR A 18 -26.26 11.63 29.41
CA THR A 18 -25.66 12.00 28.14
C THR A 18 -24.40 11.14 28.00
N ALA A 19 -24.51 10.02 27.28
CA ALA A 19 -23.33 9.39 26.70
C ALA A 19 -22.71 10.45 25.77
N GLY A 20 -21.61 11.07 26.21
CA GLY A 20 -20.82 11.92 25.33
C GLY A 20 -20.40 11.07 24.14
N LEU A 21 -20.80 11.47 22.94
CA LEU A 21 -20.10 11.04 21.74
C LEU A 21 -18.68 11.57 21.92
N ALA A 22 -17.70 10.67 22.03
CA ALA A 22 -16.31 11.07 21.96
C ALA A 22 -16.14 11.79 20.61
N ASP A 23 -15.79 13.07 20.64
CA ASP A 23 -15.40 13.79 19.42
C ASP A 23 -14.21 13.02 18.82
N ALA A 24 -14.42 12.43 17.64
CA ALA A 24 -13.32 11.90 16.87
C ALA A 24 -12.39 13.07 16.53
N HIS A 25 -11.20 13.09 17.12
CA HIS A 25 -10.26 14.18 16.90
C HIS A 25 -9.40 13.87 15.68
N ALA A 26 -9.61 14.61 14.59
CA ALA A 26 -8.76 14.51 13.41
C ALA A 26 -7.27 14.51 13.78
N PHE A 27 -6.53 13.53 13.27
CA PHE A 27 -5.08 13.44 13.45
C PHE A 27 -4.39 13.79 12.13
N GLU A 28 -3.57 14.83 12.17
CA GLU A 28 -2.76 15.26 11.03
C GLU A 28 -1.32 15.49 11.49
N THR A 29 -0.35 15.04 10.69
CA THR A 29 1.06 15.31 10.95
C THR A 29 1.82 15.44 9.65
N THR A 30 2.89 16.24 9.68
CA THR A 30 3.86 16.34 8.59
C THR A 30 5.22 15.99 9.14
N GLN A 31 5.91 15.06 8.51
CA GLN A 31 7.26 14.64 8.89
C GLN A 31 8.18 14.71 7.69
N THR A 32 9.43 15.11 7.91
CA THR A 32 10.47 15.11 6.88
C THR A 32 11.64 14.25 7.35
N ARG A 33 12.06 13.29 6.51
CA ARG A 33 13.26 12.46 6.73
C ARG A 33 14.03 12.34 5.43
N GLU A 34 15.34 12.55 5.49
CA GLU A 34 16.24 12.39 4.33
C GLU A 34 15.75 13.13 3.06
N GLY A 35 15.17 14.32 3.24
CA GLY A 35 14.67 15.14 2.14
C GLY A 35 13.32 14.72 1.56
N VAL A 36 12.66 13.70 2.11
CA VAL A 36 11.26 13.34 1.80
C VAL A 36 10.34 13.85 2.90
N THR A 37 9.28 14.55 2.50
CA THR A 37 8.19 14.99 3.37
C THR A 37 6.95 14.14 3.14
N LEU A 38 6.43 13.59 4.24
CA LEU A 38 5.15 12.89 4.30
C LEU A 38 4.09 13.78 4.97
N HIS A 39 2.96 13.99 4.31
CA HIS A 39 1.75 14.55 4.88
C HIS A 39 0.77 13.42 5.23
N TYR A 40 0.56 13.17 6.51
CA TYR A 40 -0.36 12.14 7.00
C TYR A 40 -1.65 12.77 7.51
N ARG A 41 -2.80 12.20 7.13
CA ARG A 41 -4.12 12.66 7.58
C ARG A 41 -5.07 11.49 7.88
N ASP A 42 -5.59 11.47 9.10
CA ASP A 42 -6.68 10.61 9.56
C ASP A 42 -7.79 11.51 10.13
N ALA A 43 -8.68 11.96 9.25
CA ALA A 43 -9.65 13.02 9.55
C ALA A 43 -10.75 12.58 10.55
N SER A 44 -10.95 11.27 10.70
CA SER A 44 -11.97 10.68 11.56
C SER A 44 -11.40 9.95 12.76
N ASP A 45 -10.09 10.09 13.04
CA ASP A 45 -9.38 9.34 14.10
C ASP A 45 -9.65 7.83 14.01
N ALA A 46 -9.69 7.29 12.78
CA ALA A 46 -10.14 5.93 12.52
C ALA A 46 -9.13 4.86 12.99
N LEU A 47 -7.84 5.22 13.11
CA LEU A 47 -6.79 4.30 13.50
C LEU A 47 -6.20 4.70 14.85
N ALA A 48 -5.98 3.75 15.77
CA ALA A 48 -5.28 4.04 17.02
C ALA A 48 -3.85 4.57 16.78
N ALA A 49 -3.35 5.44 17.68
CA ALA A 49 -2.03 6.08 17.54
C ALA A 49 -0.87 5.11 17.21
N PRO A 50 -0.73 3.93 17.84
CA PRO A 50 0.33 2.99 17.50
C PRO A 50 0.26 2.45 16.06
N VAL A 51 -0.95 2.36 15.48
CA VAL A 51 -1.13 1.95 14.07
C VAL A 51 -0.68 3.07 13.14
N ARG A 52 -1.06 4.32 13.44
CA ARG A 52 -0.63 5.50 12.66
C ARG A 52 0.89 5.63 12.65
N GLU A 53 1.53 5.48 13.80
CA GLU A 53 2.99 5.48 13.93
C GLU A 53 3.63 4.35 13.11
N ARG A 54 3.12 3.12 13.22
CA ARG A 54 3.63 1.99 12.44
C ARG A 54 3.52 2.23 10.93
N ILE A 55 2.43 2.82 10.44
CA ILE A 55 2.24 3.20 9.03
C ILE A 55 3.30 4.21 8.59
N ILE A 56 3.49 5.29 9.36
CA ILE A 56 4.48 6.33 9.04
C ILE A 56 5.90 5.75 9.02
N GLU A 57 6.25 4.91 9.99
CA GLU A 57 7.54 4.24 10.02
C GLU A 57 7.72 3.25 8.85
N THR A 58 6.65 2.56 8.43
CA THR A 58 6.72 1.65 7.26
C THR A 58 6.98 2.46 6.00
N PHE A 59 6.25 3.56 5.83
CA PHE A 59 6.43 4.44 4.68
C PHE A 59 7.89 4.91 4.57
N PHE A 60 8.45 5.52 5.62
CA PHE A 60 9.83 6.01 5.53
C PHE A 60 10.85 4.88 5.37
N GLY A 61 10.65 3.74 6.05
CA GLY A 61 11.54 2.59 5.95
C GLY A 61 11.58 1.98 4.53
N ALA A 62 10.44 1.91 3.86
CA ALA A 62 10.30 1.39 2.51
C ALA A 62 10.67 2.43 1.44
N TYR A 63 9.95 3.55 1.43
CA TYR A 63 9.97 4.51 0.33
C TYR A 63 11.35 5.13 0.11
N LEU A 64 12.10 5.42 1.18
CA LEU A 64 13.47 5.95 1.03
C LEU A 64 14.39 4.96 0.31
N ARG A 65 14.27 3.66 0.62
CA ARG A 65 15.07 2.60 0.01
C ARG A 65 14.62 2.31 -1.42
N GLU A 66 13.31 2.24 -1.65
CA GLU A 66 12.74 2.06 -2.99
C GLU A 66 13.13 3.21 -3.93
N ARG A 67 13.06 4.47 -3.47
CA ARG A 67 13.55 5.63 -4.23
C ARG A 67 15.04 5.51 -4.55
N ALA A 68 15.86 5.21 -3.56
CA ALA A 68 17.30 5.06 -3.77
C ALA A 68 17.63 3.98 -4.82
N ASP A 69 16.92 2.85 -4.76
CA ASP A 69 17.21 1.70 -5.61
C ASP A 69 16.62 1.85 -7.02
N PHE A 70 15.39 2.35 -7.17
CA PHE A 70 14.67 2.35 -8.45
C PHE A 70 14.57 3.73 -9.11
N HIS A 71 14.32 4.79 -8.35
CA HIS A 71 14.04 6.12 -8.89
C HIS A 71 14.46 7.24 -7.92
N PRO A 72 15.74 7.64 -7.89
CA PRO A 72 16.23 8.62 -6.92
C PRO A 72 15.55 10.00 -7.02
N THR A 73 14.99 10.30 -8.20
CA THR A 73 14.25 11.53 -8.50
C THR A 73 12.73 11.41 -8.34
N ALA A 74 12.21 10.28 -7.85
CA ALA A 74 10.80 10.14 -7.49
C ALA A 74 10.38 11.22 -6.47
N PRO A 75 9.07 11.53 -6.35
CA PRO A 75 8.58 12.64 -5.53
C PRO A 75 9.18 12.74 -4.12
N THR A 76 9.46 13.96 -3.69
CA THR A 76 9.91 14.27 -2.33
C THR A 76 8.77 14.74 -1.42
N GLN A 77 7.56 14.90 -1.97
CA GLN A 77 6.35 15.22 -1.24
C GLN A 77 5.36 14.07 -1.49
N VAL A 78 4.86 13.45 -0.43
CA VAL A 78 3.92 12.33 -0.51
C VAL A 78 2.80 12.52 0.53
N GLY A 79 1.59 12.11 0.18
CA GLY A 79 0.46 12.03 1.10
C GLY A 79 0.18 10.60 1.56
N ILE A 80 -0.29 10.46 2.80
CA ILE A 80 -1.07 9.30 3.26
C ILE A 80 -2.37 9.81 3.84
N VAL A 81 -3.50 9.30 3.35
CA VAL A 81 -4.84 9.61 3.87
C VAL A 81 -5.52 8.33 4.32
N ILE A 82 -6.08 8.35 5.52
CA ILE A 82 -7.00 7.33 5.99
C ILE A 82 -8.41 7.76 5.58
N ASP A 83 -9.06 6.94 4.76
CA ASP A 83 -10.38 7.24 4.19
C ASP A 83 -11.39 6.14 4.53
N PRO A 84 -12.26 6.34 5.53
CA PRO A 84 -13.33 5.39 5.86
C PRO A 84 -14.37 5.20 4.73
N GLY A 85 -14.42 6.11 3.75
CA GLY A 85 -15.30 6.02 2.61
C GLY A 85 -14.77 5.15 1.47
N TYR A 86 -13.49 4.76 1.52
CA TYR A 86 -12.89 3.87 0.53
C TYR A 86 -13.14 2.40 0.89
N ASP A 87 -13.54 1.59 -0.09
CA ASP A 87 -13.96 0.20 0.09
C ASP A 87 -12.91 -0.86 -0.33
N GLY A 88 -11.85 -0.45 -1.03
CA GLY A 88 -10.69 -1.30 -1.33
C GLY A 88 -9.71 -1.47 -0.15
N ILE A 89 -8.47 -1.89 -0.44
CA ILE A 89 -7.42 -2.05 0.59
C ILE A 89 -6.66 -0.74 0.75
N ALA A 90 -5.94 -0.37 -0.31
CA ALA A 90 -5.33 0.94 -0.50
C ALA A 90 -5.16 1.20 -2.01
N PHE A 91 -4.84 2.43 -2.36
CA PHE A 91 -4.42 2.81 -3.70
C PHE A 91 -3.58 4.09 -3.68
N VAL A 92 -2.81 4.31 -4.73
CA VAL A 92 -2.17 5.60 -5.02
C VAL A 92 -2.97 6.39 -6.04
N GLY A 93 -3.19 7.68 -5.75
CA GLY A 93 -3.70 8.65 -6.70
C GLY A 93 -3.12 10.03 -6.46
N GLU A 94 -3.26 10.91 -7.44
CA GLU A 94 -2.85 12.31 -7.30
C GLU A 94 -3.89 13.11 -6.51
N LYS A 95 -3.45 13.85 -5.50
CA LYS A 95 -4.26 14.88 -4.83
C LYS A 95 -3.59 16.25 -5.00
N ALA A 96 -4.27 17.31 -4.57
CA ALA A 96 -3.89 18.69 -4.87
C ALA A 96 -2.43 19.08 -4.54
N GLN A 97 -1.75 18.34 -3.66
CA GLN A 97 -0.38 18.64 -3.22
C GLN A 97 0.67 17.57 -3.58
N ALA A 98 0.27 16.31 -3.76
CA ALA A 98 1.20 15.20 -3.97
C ALA A 98 0.47 13.90 -4.36
N ALA A 99 1.24 12.96 -4.94
CA ALA A 99 0.88 11.55 -4.98
C ALA A 99 0.54 11.08 -3.55
N THR A 100 -0.62 10.45 -3.40
CA THR A 100 -1.21 10.15 -2.10
C THR A 100 -1.65 8.69 -2.04
N ILE A 101 -1.14 7.97 -1.03
CA ILE A 101 -1.65 6.66 -0.65
C ILE A 101 -2.95 6.87 0.14
N THR A 102 -4.04 6.30 -0.33
CA THR A 102 -5.31 6.28 0.40
C THR A 102 -5.52 4.89 0.97
N ILE A 103 -5.75 4.77 2.28
CA ILE A 103 -5.85 3.50 3.01
C ILE A 103 -7.24 3.35 3.61
N ASN A 104 -7.85 2.18 3.43
CA ASN A 104 -9.11 1.82 4.08
C ASN A 104 -8.87 1.40 5.55
N PRO A 105 -9.35 2.16 6.55
CA PRO A 105 -9.19 1.77 7.95
C PRO A 105 -9.96 0.50 8.33
N ALA A 106 -11.06 0.17 7.62
CA ALA A 106 -11.82 -1.06 7.87
C ALA A 106 -11.04 -2.32 7.47
N TRP A 107 -10.11 -2.23 6.51
CA TRP A 107 -9.17 -3.31 6.22
C TRP A 107 -8.21 -3.53 7.38
N LEU A 108 -7.55 -2.47 7.85
CA LEU A 108 -6.61 -2.55 8.97
C LEU A 108 -7.26 -2.97 10.29
N ALA A 109 -8.54 -2.68 10.50
CA ALA A 109 -9.29 -3.19 11.64
C ALA A 109 -9.41 -4.73 11.62
N LYS A 110 -9.51 -5.34 10.42
CA LYS A 110 -9.57 -6.79 10.22
C LYS A 110 -8.17 -7.42 10.08
N HIS A 111 -7.20 -6.64 9.61
CA HIS A 111 -5.84 -7.05 9.29
C HIS A 111 -4.80 -6.12 9.95
N PRO A 112 -4.74 -6.04 11.30
CA PRO A 112 -3.93 -5.04 12.02
C PRO A 112 -2.40 -5.21 11.84
N GLY A 113 -1.97 -6.35 11.30
CA GLY A 113 -0.59 -6.62 10.92
C GLY A 113 -0.20 -6.15 9.53
N ASP A 114 -1.16 -5.83 8.65
CA ASP A 114 -0.92 -5.56 7.22
C ASP A 114 -0.44 -4.13 6.92
N ILE A 115 0.48 -3.63 7.73
CA ILE A 115 1.06 -2.28 7.53
C ILE A 115 1.94 -2.20 6.28
N ASP A 116 2.48 -3.32 5.80
CA ASP A 116 3.30 -3.40 4.58
C ASP A 116 2.49 -3.27 3.29
N LEU A 117 1.16 -3.15 3.36
CA LEU A 117 0.41 -2.59 2.24
C LEU A 117 0.99 -1.23 1.82
N VAL A 118 1.52 -0.46 2.78
CA VAL A 118 2.13 0.85 2.52
C VAL A 118 3.41 0.71 1.69
N THR A 119 4.16 -0.37 1.84
CA THR A 119 5.36 -0.66 1.04
C THR A 119 4.99 -0.92 -0.41
N HIS A 120 3.94 -1.70 -0.65
CA HIS A 120 3.41 -1.92 -2.00
C HIS A 120 2.96 -0.59 -2.65
N GLU A 121 2.15 0.20 -1.94
CA GLU A 121 1.66 1.48 -2.45
C GLU A 121 2.78 2.52 -2.63
N ALA A 122 3.78 2.54 -1.76
CA ALA A 122 4.94 3.40 -1.89
C ALA A 122 5.71 3.12 -3.19
N MET A 123 5.82 1.85 -3.59
CA MET A 123 6.44 1.48 -4.86
C MET A 123 5.68 2.07 -6.05
N HIS A 124 4.36 2.16 -6.05
CA HIS A 124 3.61 2.83 -7.13
C HIS A 124 3.99 4.31 -7.31
N ILE A 125 4.31 5.00 -6.22
CA ILE A 125 4.82 6.38 -6.29
C ILE A 125 6.24 6.40 -6.90
N VAL A 126 7.08 5.43 -6.55
CA VAL A 126 8.43 5.28 -7.12
C VAL A 126 8.39 4.95 -8.61
N GLN A 127 7.49 4.06 -9.02
CA GLN A 127 7.27 3.66 -10.40
C GLN A 127 7.02 4.90 -11.28
N GLY A 128 6.05 5.74 -10.90
CA GLY A 128 5.78 7.01 -11.59
C GLY A 128 5.58 6.83 -13.10
N TYR A 129 4.97 5.70 -13.50
CA TYR A 129 4.82 5.35 -14.90
C TYR A 129 3.83 6.30 -15.60
N PRO A 130 4.08 6.66 -16.87
CA PRO A 130 3.23 7.63 -17.58
C PRO A 130 1.86 7.08 -17.96
N GLU A 131 1.69 5.77 -17.92
CA GLU A 131 0.51 5.03 -18.35
C GLU A 131 0.29 3.82 -17.45
N TYR A 132 -0.87 3.18 -17.56
CA TYR A 132 -1.21 1.99 -16.77
C TYR A 132 -2.08 1.03 -17.56
N ALA A 133 -1.92 -0.27 -17.28
CA ALA A 133 -2.72 -1.37 -17.81
C ALA A 133 -2.86 -1.40 -19.35
N ASN A 134 -1.74 -1.24 -20.05
CA ASN A 134 -1.69 -1.36 -21.52
C ASN A 134 -0.43 -2.12 -21.98
N GLU A 135 -0.24 -2.28 -23.29
CA GLU A 135 0.90 -3.06 -23.84
C GLU A 135 2.28 -2.49 -23.48
N ARG A 136 2.40 -1.18 -23.31
CA ARG A 136 3.64 -0.49 -22.96
C ARG A 136 3.89 -0.47 -21.45
N VAL A 137 2.82 -0.46 -20.65
CA VAL A 137 2.88 -0.54 -19.19
C VAL A 137 1.89 -1.61 -18.70
N PRO A 138 2.26 -2.90 -18.79
CA PRO A 138 1.33 -3.99 -18.48
C PRO A 138 1.00 -4.02 -17.00
N GLY A 139 -0.29 -3.98 -16.66
CA GLY A 139 -0.75 -3.91 -15.26
C GLY A 139 -0.20 -5.04 -14.38
N TRP A 140 -0.14 -6.27 -14.91
CA TRP A 140 0.45 -7.40 -14.18
C TRP A 140 1.90 -7.17 -13.74
N LEU A 141 2.69 -6.45 -14.55
CA LEU A 141 4.08 -6.15 -14.26
C LEU A 141 4.19 -4.99 -13.27
N VAL A 142 3.31 -3.98 -13.39
CA VAL A 142 3.19 -2.88 -12.41
C VAL A 142 2.92 -3.44 -11.01
N GLU A 143 1.88 -4.26 -10.87
CA GLU A 143 1.50 -4.90 -9.61
C GLU A 143 2.56 -5.90 -9.13
N GLY A 144 3.15 -6.66 -10.05
CA GLY A 144 4.21 -7.61 -9.73
C GLY A 144 5.47 -6.94 -9.16
N ILE A 145 5.88 -5.81 -9.72
CA ILE A 145 7.03 -5.02 -9.22
C ILE A 145 6.71 -4.46 -7.84
N ALA A 146 5.48 -3.99 -7.59
CA ALA A 146 5.05 -3.51 -6.28
C ALA A 146 5.10 -4.61 -5.22
N ASP A 147 4.64 -5.83 -5.53
CA ASP A 147 4.75 -6.96 -4.60
C ASP A 147 6.18 -7.51 -4.46
N TYR A 148 7.01 -7.45 -5.51
CA TYR A 148 8.45 -7.70 -5.39
C TYR A 148 9.13 -6.71 -4.44
N ALA A 149 8.79 -5.42 -4.54
CA ALA A 149 9.29 -4.39 -3.63
C ALA A 149 8.81 -4.64 -2.19
N ARG A 150 7.53 -4.98 -2.02
CA ARG A 150 6.98 -5.35 -0.71
C ARG A 150 7.72 -6.51 -0.05
N ASP A 151 8.08 -7.55 -0.79
CA ASP A 151 8.87 -8.67 -0.27
C ASP A 151 10.26 -8.23 0.20
N ARG A 152 10.90 -7.31 -0.53
CA ARG A 152 12.28 -6.87 -0.31
C ARG A 152 12.44 -5.75 0.74
N TYR A 153 11.49 -4.82 0.80
CA TYR A 153 11.57 -3.62 1.64
C TYR A 153 10.55 -3.61 2.79
N GLY A 154 9.59 -4.54 2.78
CA GLY A 154 8.62 -4.69 3.86
C GLY A 154 9.27 -5.08 5.18
N LYS A 155 8.70 -4.62 6.29
CA LYS A 155 9.28 -4.78 7.64
C LYS A 155 8.52 -5.75 8.54
N ASP A 156 7.28 -6.07 8.21
CA ASP A 156 6.34 -6.84 9.02
C ASP A 156 5.39 -7.71 8.16
N ASN A 157 5.88 -8.20 7.02
CA ASN A 157 5.12 -9.11 6.16
C ASN A 157 4.64 -10.35 6.94
N ALA A 158 5.45 -10.85 7.88
CA ALA A 158 5.10 -11.95 8.76
C ALA A 158 3.90 -11.62 9.68
N GLY A 159 3.84 -10.40 10.25
CA GLY A 159 2.71 -9.95 11.05
C GLY A 159 1.39 -9.87 10.27
N ALA A 160 1.47 -9.70 8.95
CA ALA A 160 0.33 -9.73 8.04
C ALA A 160 -0.04 -11.14 7.54
N GLY A 161 0.78 -12.16 7.83
CA GLY A 161 0.67 -13.47 7.15
C GLY A 161 0.93 -13.38 5.64
N TRP A 162 1.63 -12.35 5.20
CA TRP A 162 1.92 -12.08 3.79
C TRP A 162 3.30 -12.64 3.42
N ALA A 163 3.40 -13.25 2.23
CA ALA A 163 4.67 -13.74 1.67
C ALA A 163 4.52 -13.95 0.15
N LEU A 164 5.60 -13.93 -0.62
CA LEU A 164 5.52 -14.41 -2.01
C LEU A 164 5.21 -15.93 -2.04
N PRO A 165 4.32 -16.42 -2.94
CA PRO A 165 4.02 -17.83 -3.06
C PRO A 165 5.26 -18.63 -3.48
N THR A 166 5.44 -19.79 -2.87
CA THR A 166 6.54 -20.72 -3.16
C THR A 166 6.16 -21.79 -4.19
N GLN A 167 4.89 -21.84 -4.59
CA GLN A 167 4.35 -22.80 -5.55
C GLN A 167 3.55 -22.07 -6.64
N VAL A 168 3.48 -22.66 -7.82
CA VAL A 168 2.67 -22.18 -8.95
C VAL A 168 1.48 -23.13 -9.13
N LYS A 169 0.26 -22.58 -9.16
CA LYS A 169 -0.96 -23.36 -9.42
C LYS A 169 -1.22 -23.49 -10.92
N PRO A 170 -1.96 -24.53 -11.38
CA PRO A 170 -2.21 -24.75 -12.81
C PRO A 170 -2.84 -23.57 -13.56
N GLU A 171 -3.67 -22.78 -12.89
CA GLU A 171 -4.33 -21.58 -13.45
C GLU A 171 -3.43 -20.33 -13.48
N GLN A 172 -2.24 -20.40 -12.88
CA GLN A 172 -1.32 -19.26 -12.76
C GLN A 172 -0.29 -19.23 -13.88
N ASN A 173 0.07 -18.01 -14.26
CA ASN A 173 1.02 -17.69 -15.32
C ASN A 173 1.76 -16.38 -14.98
N VAL A 174 2.64 -15.94 -15.88
CA VAL A 174 3.47 -14.74 -15.66
C VAL A 174 2.65 -13.46 -15.47
N ASP A 175 1.49 -13.34 -16.13
CA ASP A 175 0.63 -12.16 -16.12
C ASP A 175 -0.54 -12.25 -15.13
N THR A 176 -0.50 -13.21 -14.20
CA THR A 176 -1.47 -13.30 -13.08
C THR A 176 -1.43 -12.05 -12.18
N GLY A 177 -0.32 -11.32 -12.16
CA GLY A 177 -0.14 -10.10 -11.37
C GLY A 177 0.17 -10.37 -9.90
N TYR A 178 0.34 -9.28 -9.14
CA TYR A 178 0.54 -9.29 -7.69
C TYR A 178 1.60 -10.32 -7.25
N ARG A 179 1.37 -11.00 -6.12
CA ARG A 179 2.29 -11.95 -5.49
C ARG A 179 2.81 -13.04 -6.44
N VAL A 180 2.00 -13.49 -7.40
CA VAL A 180 2.44 -14.53 -8.35
C VAL A 180 3.52 -13.99 -9.26
N THR A 181 3.29 -12.83 -9.87
CA THR A 181 4.31 -12.14 -10.67
C THR A 181 5.48 -11.69 -9.78
N GLY A 182 5.24 -11.20 -8.57
CA GLY A 182 6.27 -10.80 -7.61
C GLY A 182 7.23 -11.95 -7.27
N ALA A 183 6.71 -13.17 -7.05
CA ALA A 183 7.51 -14.37 -6.81
C ALA A 183 8.39 -14.74 -8.00
N PHE A 184 7.85 -14.59 -9.21
CA PHE A 184 8.61 -14.79 -10.44
C PHE A 184 9.68 -13.73 -10.65
N LEU A 185 9.39 -12.46 -10.35
CA LEU A 185 10.37 -11.37 -10.42
C LEU A 185 11.49 -11.58 -9.40
N ALA A 186 11.18 -11.98 -8.17
CA ALA A 186 12.18 -12.27 -7.14
C ALA A 186 13.12 -13.40 -7.57
N TRP A 187 12.57 -14.48 -8.14
CA TRP A 187 13.39 -15.56 -8.70
C TRP A 187 14.21 -15.10 -9.90
N SER A 188 13.61 -14.33 -10.82
CA SER A 188 14.28 -13.86 -12.04
C SER A 188 15.43 -12.91 -11.72
N GLU A 189 15.26 -12.02 -10.74
CA GLU A 189 16.32 -11.13 -10.23
C GLU A 189 17.49 -11.95 -9.67
N ALA A 190 17.22 -13.05 -8.96
CA ALA A 190 18.26 -13.92 -8.43
C ALA A 190 19.04 -14.65 -9.53
N GLN A 191 18.40 -14.96 -10.67
CA GLN A 191 19.07 -15.54 -11.84
C GLN A 191 19.80 -14.48 -12.69
N HIS A 192 19.23 -13.28 -12.75
CA HIS A 192 19.66 -12.18 -13.61
C HIS A 192 19.67 -10.87 -12.81
N PRO A 193 20.71 -10.61 -12.00
CA PRO A 193 20.78 -9.41 -11.16
C PRO A 193 20.64 -8.12 -11.97
N GLY A 194 19.78 -7.22 -11.51
CA GLY A 194 19.44 -5.96 -12.18
C GLY A 194 18.26 -6.04 -13.15
N LEU A 195 17.69 -7.22 -13.39
CA LEU A 195 16.57 -7.42 -14.30
C LEU A 195 15.35 -6.57 -13.89
N VAL A 196 14.94 -6.63 -12.62
CA VAL A 196 13.71 -5.94 -12.16
C VAL A 196 13.88 -4.42 -12.24
N LYS A 197 15.06 -3.91 -11.86
CA LYS A 197 15.39 -2.49 -11.98
C LYS A 197 15.41 -2.01 -13.44
N ALA A 198 15.91 -2.83 -14.37
CA ALA A 198 15.93 -2.49 -15.78
C ALA A 198 14.50 -2.48 -16.39
N LEU A 199 13.64 -3.41 -15.98
CA LEU A 199 12.23 -3.43 -16.37
C LEU A 199 11.49 -2.20 -15.83
N ASP A 200 11.62 -1.88 -14.55
CA ASP A 200 11.03 -0.69 -13.91
C ASP A 200 11.41 0.59 -14.67
N GLY A 201 12.71 0.79 -14.90
CA GLY A 201 13.20 1.96 -15.64
C GLY A 201 12.65 2.03 -17.07
N ALA A 202 12.58 0.90 -17.77
CA ALA A 202 12.04 0.86 -19.13
C ALA A 202 10.53 1.17 -19.19
N LEU A 203 9.75 0.74 -18.19
CA LEU A 203 8.33 1.10 -18.07
C LEU A 203 8.17 2.60 -17.85
N ARG A 204 8.93 3.16 -16.90
CA ARG A 204 8.92 4.60 -16.59
C ARG A 204 9.32 5.47 -17.79
N GLU A 205 10.30 5.02 -18.57
CA GLU A 205 10.79 5.75 -19.74
C GLU A 205 9.98 5.49 -21.03
N GLY A 206 8.93 4.65 -20.96
CA GLY A 206 8.12 4.31 -22.14
C GLY A 206 8.85 3.49 -23.19
N ARG A 207 9.93 2.78 -22.80
CA ARG A 207 10.78 1.95 -23.67
C ARG A 207 10.52 0.45 -23.53
N TYR A 208 9.63 0.05 -22.62
CA TYR A 208 9.33 -1.35 -22.39
C TYR A 208 8.73 -2.01 -23.65
N THR A 209 9.30 -3.15 -24.03
CA THR A 209 8.72 -4.10 -24.98
C THR A 209 8.93 -5.52 -24.45
N PRO A 210 8.12 -6.52 -24.86
CA PRO A 210 8.34 -7.91 -24.45
C PRO A 210 9.75 -8.46 -24.78
N ALA A 211 10.41 -7.93 -25.82
CA ALA A 211 11.77 -8.33 -26.20
C ALA A 211 12.84 -7.96 -25.17
N LEU A 212 12.53 -7.03 -24.25
CA LEU A 212 13.45 -6.64 -23.18
C LEU A 212 13.74 -7.82 -22.23
N TRP A 213 12.76 -8.71 -22.01
CA TRP A 213 12.97 -9.93 -21.21
C TRP A 213 14.07 -10.81 -21.78
N GLU A 214 14.08 -11.02 -23.10
CA GLU A 214 15.11 -11.81 -23.77
C GLU A 214 16.45 -11.10 -23.80
N THR A 215 16.45 -9.78 -24.00
CA THR A 215 17.67 -8.96 -23.91
C THR A 215 18.34 -9.09 -22.53
N LEU A 216 17.55 -9.10 -21.45
CA LEU A 216 18.07 -9.12 -20.08
C LEU A 216 18.38 -10.53 -19.56
N SER A 217 17.62 -11.55 -19.96
CA SER A 217 17.74 -12.91 -19.43
C SER A 217 18.40 -13.91 -20.40
N GLY A 218 18.53 -13.56 -21.69
CA GLY A 218 18.98 -14.45 -22.75
C GLY A 218 17.92 -15.43 -23.26
N VAL A 219 16.69 -15.40 -22.73
CA VAL A 219 15.58 -16.25 -23.15
C VAL A 219 14.27 -15.47 -23.21
N THR A 220 13.32 -15.92 -24.04
CA THR A 220 12.01 -15.28 -24.13
C THR A 220 11.25 -15.36 -22.79
N LEU A 221 10.33 -14.41 -22.54
CA LEU A 221 9.51 -14.39 -21.32
C LEU A 221 8.78 -15.73 -21.05
N PRO A 222 8.14 -16.39 -22.05
CA PRO A 222 7.54 -17.70 -21.83
C PRO A 222 8.56 -18.78 -21.43
N ALA A 223 9.77 -18.74 -22.00
CA ALA A 223 10.83 -19.69 -21.66
C ALA A 223 11.38 -19.43 -20.24
N LEU A 224 11.52 -18.17 -19.83
CA LEU A 224 11.93 -17.78 -18.49
C LEU A 224 10.89 -18.21 -17.45
N TRP A 225 9.60 -17.98 -17.72
CA TRP A 225 8.51 -18.48 -16.88
C TRP A 225 8.54 -20.00 -16.76
N ALA A 226 8.74 -20.72 -17.86
CA ALA A 226 8.85 -22.19 -17.82
C ALA A 226 10.06 -22.66 -16.98
N GLN A 227 11.17 -21.93 -16.96
CA GLN A 227 12.30 -22.20 -16.07
C GLN A 227 11.92 -22.00 -14.61
N TYR A 228 11.27 -20.88 -14.29
CA TYR A 228 10.76 -20.60 -12.95
C TYR A 228 9.86 -21.73 -12.43
N VAL A 229 8.86 -22.14 -13.21
CA VAL A 229 7.91 -23.20 -12.83
C VAL A 229 8.61 -24.53 -12.52
N ARG A 230 9.70 -24.88 -13.22
CA ARG A 230 10.47 -26.11 -12.93
C ARG A 230 11.19 -26.10 -11.58
N THR A 231 11.30 -24.94 -10.94
CA THR A 231 11.95 -24.77 -9.62
C THR A 231 10.95 -24.57 -8.48
N ARG A 232 9.67 -24.88 -8.72
CA ARG A 232 8.54 -24.62 -7.82
C ARG A 232 7.73 -25.87 -7.54
#